data_AF-A0A7J7NI15-F1
#
_entry.id   AF-A0A7J7NI15-F1
#
_cell.length_a   1.000
_cell.length_b   1.000
_cell.length_c   1.000
_cell.angle_alpha   90.00
_cell.angle_beta   90.00
_cell.angle_gamma   90.00
#
_symmetry.space_group_name_H-M   'P 1'
#
loop_
_entity.id
_entity.type
_entity.pdbx_description
1 polymer ?
#
loop_
_entity_poly.entity_id
_entity_poly.type
_entity_poly.pdbx_seq_one_letter_code
_entity_poly.pdbx_strand_id
1 'polypeptide(L)'
;MDNKVNALSNAYQEFVTAAAAVFEAKETSGGQKPAATDATLVNFKKQWELLRVACDEAEAFVECVKQEVSLECSEDKAIGSVARRSGQIFTTGISSINVVHLEQMSEAVRGLASELQNNSGAAEGAAGSSLSSF
;
A
#
# COMPACT_ATOMS: atom_id res chain seq x y z
N MET A 1 -8.93 -5.47 -12.05
CA MET A 1 -8.35 -6.75 -12.49
C MET A 1 -8.36 -6.83 -14.01
N ASP A 2 -9.54 -6.83 -14.65
CA ASP A 2 -9.65 -6.92 -16.12
C ASP A 2 -8.89 -5.80 -16.85
N ASN A 3 -8.87 -4.60 -16.28
CA ASN A 3 -8.11 -3.47 -16.81
C ASN A 3 -6.59 -3.72 -16.88
N LYS A 4 -6.00 -4.42 -15.90
CA LYS A 4 -4.56 -4.74 -15.89
C LYS A 4 -4.23 -5.84 -16.90
N VAL A 5 -5.07 -6.87 -16.97
CA VAL A 5 -4.93 -7.95 -17.96
C VAL A 5 -5.08 -7.41 -19.38
N ASN A 6 -6.07 -6.53 -19.61
CA ASN A 6 -6.27 -5.87 -20.91
C ASN A 6 -5.10 -4.95 -21.27
N ALA A 7 -4.55 -4.19 -20.31
CA ALA A 7 -3.37 -3.36 -20.53
C ALA A 7 -2.14 -4.19 -20.94
N LEU A 8 -1.90 -5.33 -20.26
CA LEU A 8 -0.83 -6.25 -20.62
C LEU A 8 -1.02 -6.86 -22.01
N SER A 9 -2.24 -7.31 -22.33
CA SER A 9 -2.57 -7.86 -23.65
C SER A 9 -2.34 -6.84 -24.77
N ASN A 10 -2.80 -5.60 -24.57
CA ASN A 10 -2.61 -4.52 -25.55
C ASN A 10 -1.13 -4.18 -25.73
N ALA A 11 -0.37 -4.04 -24.62
CA ALA A 11 1.05 -3.74 -24.69
C ALA A 11 1.85 -4.85 -25.41
N TYR A 12 1.49 -6.12 -25.19
CA TYR A 12 2.09 -7.25 -25.90
C TYR A 12 1.81 -7.18 -27.41
N GLN A 13 0.57 -6.90 -27.79
CA GLN A 13 0.19 -6.83 -29.19
C GLN A 13 0.84 -5.64 -29.91
N GLU A 14 0.96 -4.49 -29.24
CA GLU A 14 1.70 -3.33 -29.77
C GLU A 14 3.20 -3.61 -29.90
N PHE A 15 3.80 -4.32 -28.94
CA PHE A 15 5.19 -4.76 -29.03
C PHE A 15 5.44 -5.70 -30.22
N VAL A 16 4.59 -6.71 -30.41
CA VAL A 16 4.68 -7.63 -31.55
C VAL A 16 4.51 -6.89 -32.88
N THR A 17 3.57 -5.95 -32.93
CA THR A 17 3.35 -5.10 -34.12
C THR A 17 4.58 -4.25 -34.44
N ALA A 18 5.20 -3.63 -33.42
CA ALA A 18 6.41 -2.85 -33.59
C ALA A 18 7.61 -3.72 -34.03
N ALA A 19 7.70 -4.96 -33.53
CA ALA A 19 8.73 -5.91 -33.95
C ALA A 19 8.59 -6.29 -35.43
N ALA A 20 7.36 -6.58 -35.87
CA ALA A 20 7.06 -6.87 -37.28
C ALA A 20 7.45 -5.68 -38.18
N ALA A 21 7.12 -4.45 -37.78
CA ALA A 21 7.47 -3.25 -38.51
C ALA A 21 9.00 -3.07 -38.69
N VAL A 22 9.81 -3.48 -37.70
CA VAL A 22 11.28 -3.48 -37.83
C VAL A 22 11.74 -4.49 -38.88
N PHE A 23 11.16 -5.70 -38.92
CA PHE A 23 11.52 -6.69 -39.93
C PHE A 23 11.13 -6.25 -41.35
N GLU A 24 9.91 -5.70 -41.51
CA GLU A 24 9.44 -5.16 -42.79
C GLU A 24 10.29 -3.98 -43.25
N ALA A 25 10.67 -3.06 -42.36
CA ALA A 25 11.56 -1.94 -42.69
C ALA A 25 12.96 -2.42 -43.11
N LYS A 26 13.46 -3.48 -42.48
CA LYS A 26 14.73 -4.10 -42.86
C LYS A 26 14.67 -4.78 -44.23
N GLU A 27 13.59 -5.50 -44.51
CA GLU A 27 13.38 -6.18 -45.79
C GLU A 27 13.21 -5.17 -46.94
N THR A 28 12.33 -4.19 -46.77
CA THR A 28 12.06 -3.15 -47.77
C THR A 28 13.26 -2.25 -48.05
N SER A 29 14.16 -2.06 -47.08
CA SER A 29 15.38 -1.29 -47.29
C SER A 29 16.53 -2.07 -47.93
N GLY A 30 16.38 -3.38 -48.16
CA GLY A 30 17.47 -4.24 -48.63
C GLY A 30 18.70 -4.19 -47.72
N GLY A 31 18.52 -3.86 -46.44
CA GLY A 31 19.61 -3.64 -45.48
C GLY A 31 20.39 -2.32 -45.64
N GLN A 32 19.99 -1.41 -46.53
CA GLN A 32 20.78 -0.23 -46.90
C GLN A 32 20.22 1.12 -46.40
N LYS A 33 19.00 1.18 -45.85
CA LYS A 33 18.36 2.47 -45.45
C LYS A 33 18.32 2.64 -43.92
N PRO A 34 19.24 3.40 -43.32
CA PRO A 34 19.32 3.56 -41.87
C PRO A 34 18.14 4.35 -41.30
N ALA A 35 17.65 5.40 -41.97
CA ALA A 35 16.67 6.33 -41.37
C ALA A 35 15.27 5.71 -41.13
N ALA A 36 14.75 4.91 -42.06
CA ALA A 36 13.44 4.27 -41.90
C ALA A 36 13.51 3.15 -40.85
N THR A 37 14.60 2.39 -40.86
CA THR A 37 14.87 1.34 -39.88
C THR A 37 15.04 1.94 -38.48
N ASP A 38 15.76 3.05 -38.34
CA ASP A 38 16.01 3.72 -37.07
C ASP A 38 14.70 4.21 -36.41
N ALA A 39 13.80 4.81 -37.18
CA ALA A 39 12.48 5.22 -36.68
C ALA A 39 11.66 4.03 -36.13
N THR A 40 11.63 2.90 -36.87
CA THR A 40 10.94 1.69 -36.39
C THR A 40 11.61 1.08 -35.16
N LEU A 41 12.94 1.20 -35.06
CA LEU A 41 13.72 0.63 -33.96
C LEU A 41 13.56 1.45 -32.66
N VAL A 42 13.46 2.78 -32.78
CA VAL A 42 13.07 3.67 -31.66
C VAL A 42 11.65 3.34 -31.19
N ASN A 43 10.71 3.14 -32.12
CA ASN A 43 9.34 2.76 -31.76
C ASN A 43 9.27 1.37 -31.09
N PHE A 44 10.02 0.39 -31.61
CA PHE A 44 10.14 -0.93 -30.99
C PHE A 44 10.69 -0.84 -29.58
N LYS A 45 11.75 -0.05 -29.35
CA LYS A 45 12.30 0.15 -28.02
C LYS A 45 11.27 0.77 -27.06
N LYS A 46 10.54 1.79 -27.52
CA LYS A 46 9.46 2.40 -26.74
C LYS A 46 8.39 1.37 -26.35
N GLN A 47 7.96 0.52 -27.28
CA GLN A 47 6.95 -0.49 -26.98
C GLN A 47 7.46 -1.62 -26.10
N TRP A 48 8.74 -1.98 -26.21
CA TRP A 48 9.37 -2.88 -25.27
C TRP A 48 9.36 -2.32 -23.83
N GLU A 49 9.67 -1.04 -23.65
CA GLU A 49 9.64 -0.38 -22.34
C GLU A 49 8.22 -0.36 -21.75
N LEU A 50 7.21 -0.05 -22.57
CA LEU A 50 5.80 -0.08 -22.15
C LEU A 50 5.33 -1.48 -21.78
N LEU A 51 5.68 -2.51 -22.55
CA LEU A 51 5.41 -3.90 -22.21
C LEU A 51 6.05 -4.29 -20.87
N ARG A 52 7.30 -3.87 -20.65
CA ARG A 52 8.00 -4.13 -19.39
C ARG A 52 7.26 -3.57 -18.18
N VAL A 53 6.82 -2.32 -18.26
CA VAL A 53 6.02 -1.68 -17.20
C VAL A 53 4.71 -2.44 -16.97
N ALA A 54 4.02 -2.83 -18.05
CA ALA A 54 2.79 -3.62 -17.94
C ALA A 54 3.02 -4.99 -17.27
N CYS A 55 4.15 -5.64 -17.55
CA CYS A 55 4.55 -6.88 -16.87
C CYS A 55 4.82 -6.65 -15.38
N ASP A 56 5.57 -5.60 -15.03
CA ASP A 56 5.89 -5.25 -13.64
C ASP A 56 4.58 -4.97 -12.84
N GLU A 57 3.61 -4.27 -13.45
CA GLU A 57 2.30 -4.02 -12.85
C GLU A 57 1.45 -5.30 -12.70
N ALA A 58 1.51 -6.21 -13.67
CA ALA A 58 0.80 -7.48 -13.61
C ALA A 58 1.39 -8.39 -12.51
N GLU A 59 2.72 -8.41 -12.35
CA GLU A 59 3.39 -9.13 -11.27
C GLU A 59 2.96 -8.58 -9.90
N ALA A 60 3.00 -7.26 -9.71
CA ALA A 60 2.53 -6.63 -8.48
C ALA A 60 1.06 -6.95 -8.17
N PHE A 61 0.20 -7.04 -9.19
CA PHE A 61 -1.18 -7.45 -9.01
C PHE A 61 -1.31 -8.90 -8.52
N VAL A 62 -0.56 -9.84 -9.10
CA VAL A 62 -0.53 -11.24 -8.65
C VAL A 62 -0.03 -11.34 -7.21
N GLU A 63 0.98 -10.56 -6.84
CA GLU A 63 1.45 -10.50 -5.45
C GLU A 63 0.41 -9.94 -4.48
N CYS A 64 -0.32 -8.91 -4.88
CA CYS A 64 -1.42 -8.34 -4.11
C CYS A 64 -2.53 -9.37 -3.86
N VAL A 65 -2.98 -10.06 -4.91
CA VAL A 65 -4.00 -11.12 -4.79
C VAL A 65 -3.49 -12.28 -3.93
N LYS A 66 -2.21 -12.64 -4.03
CA LYS A 66 -1.58 -13.67 -3.18
C LYS A 66 -1.61 -13.27 -1.70
N GLN A 67 -1.37 -11.99 -1.39
CA GLN A 67 -1.46 -11.46 -0.02
C GLN A 67 -2.90 -11.44 0.49
N GLU A 68 -3.86 -11.04 -0.33
CA GLU A 68 -5.31 -11.05 -0.02
C GLU A 68 -5.78 -12.46 0.34
N VAL A 69 -5.51 -13.44 -0.53
CA VAL A 69 -5.85 -14.86 -0.29
C VAL A 69 -5.12 -15.42 0.94
N SER A 70 -3.88 -15.01 1.21
CA SER A 70 -3.15 -15.44 2.42
C SER A 70 -3.71 -14.83 3.71
N LEU A 71 -4.24 -13.61 3.66
CA LEU A 71 -4.92 -12.97 4.77
C LEU A 71 -6.25 -13.69 5.08
N GLU A 72 -7.04 -13.96 4.04
CA GLU A 72 -8.32 -14.67 4.15
C GLU A 72 -8.16 -16.13 4.62
N CYS A 73 -7.03 -16.76 4.33
CA CYS A 73 -6.70 -18.12 4.81
C CYS A 73 -6.29 -18.16 6.31
N SER A 74 -5.92 -17.02 6.91
CA SER A 74 -5.58 -16.96 8.35
C SER A 74 -6.79 -16.81 9.27
N GLU A 75 -7.98 -16.52 8.72
CA GLU A 75 -9.20 -16.34 9.51
C GLU A 75 -10.03 -17.64 9.68
N ASP A 76 -9.71 -18.71 8.93
CA ASP A 76 -10.42 -20.00 9.03
C ASP A 76 -9.64 -21.10 9.79
N LYS A 77 -8.85 -20.69 10.79
CA LYS A 77 -8.24 -21.60 11.77
C LYS A 77 -8.42 -21.10 13.21
N ALA A 78 -9.62 -20.63 13.53
CA ALA A 78 -10.04 -20.42 14.92
C ALA A 78 -11.45 -20.97 15.21
N ILE A 79 -12.02 -21.82 14.35
CA ILE A 79 -13.28 -22.52 14.63
C ILE A 79 -13.15 -24.00 14.24
N GLY A 80 -12.30 -24.74 14.95
CA GLY A 80 -12.12 -26.16 14.58
C GLY A 80 -11.20 -26.98 15.45
N SER A 81 -11.23 -26.85 16.78
CA SER A 81 -10.91 -27.95 17.72
C SER A 81 -10.94 -27.49 19.18
N VAL A 82 -12.12 -27.26 19.75
CA VAL A 82 -12.34 -27.53 21.19
C VAL A 82 -13.73 -28.12 21.38
N ALA A 83 -13.90 -29.37 20.91
CA ALA A 83 -14.84 -30.26 21.55
C ALA A 83 -14.06 -31.07 22.60
N ARG A 84 -14.32 -30.74 23.87
CA ARG A 84 -14.18 -31.62 25.06
C ARG A 84 -12.77 -31.74 25.69
N ARG A 85 -12.46 -30.79 26.57
CA ARG A 85 -12.15 -31.15 27.97
C ARG A 85 -12.37 -29.96 28.91
N SER A 86 -13.34 -30.16 29.80
CA SER A 86 -13.52 -29.56 31.13
C SER A 86 -12.66 -28.33 31.47
N GLY A 87 -13.32 -27.17 31.50
CA GLY A 87 -13.03 -26.04 32.41
C GLY A 87 -11.59 -25.52 32.49
N GLN A 88 -11.15 -24.72 31.52
CA GLN A 88 -10.21 -23.63 31.79
C GLN A 88 -10.22 -22.61 30.64
N ILE A 89 -10.55 -21.36 30.96
CA ILE A 89 -10.48 -20.22 30.02
C ILE A 89 -9.00 -19.86 29.86
N PHE A 90 -8.42 -20.23 28.72
CA PHE A 90 -7.14 -19.70 28.26
C PHE A 90 -7.31 -19.21 26.82
N THR A 91 -7.36 -17.90 26.67
CA THR A 91 -7.28 -17.21 25.38
C THR A 91 -5.81 -17.01 25.04
N THR A 92 -5.29 -17.74 24.06
CA THR A 92 -3.99 -17.44 23.44
C THR A 92 -4.18 -17.28 21.95
N GLY A 93 -3.73 -16.14 21.38
CA GLY A 93 -3.17 -16.18 20.04
C GLY A 93 -3.73 -15.26 18.96
N ILE A 94 -4.17 -14.05 19.32
CA ILE A 94 -3.85 -12.87 18.50
C ILE A 94 -3.27 -11.91 19.53
N SER A 95 -2.07 -11.35 19.31
CA SER A 95 -1.80 -10.05 19.92
C SER A 95 -2.71 -9.08 19.19
N SER A 96 -4.00 -9.15 19.50
CA SER A 96 -4.93 -8.06 19.31
C SER A 96 -4.17 -6.90 19.92
N ILE A 97 -3.70 -5.97 19.08
CA ILE A 97 -3.37 -4.63 19.54
C ILE A 97 -4.53 -4.27 20.44
N ASN A 98 -4.24 -4.30 21.73
CA ASN A 98 -5.24 -4.56 22.75
C ASN A 98 -6.18 -3.37 22.66
N VAL A 99 -7.34 -3.56 22.03
CA VAL A 99 -8.30 -2.48 21.76
C VAL A 99 -8.63 -1.79 23.08
N VAL A 100 -8.70 -2.58 24.16
CA VAL A 100 -8.84 -2.09 25.53
C VAL A 100 -7.65 -1.26 25.99
N HIS A 101 -6.41 -1.61 25.65
CA HIS A 101 -5.24 -0.80 25.97
C HIS A 101 -5.18 0.50 25.17
N LEU A 102 -5.56 0.48 23.89
CA LEU A 102 -5.61 1.69 23.06
C LEU A 102 -6.74 2.62 23.54
N GLU A 103 -7.89 2.06 23.93
CA GLU A 103 -9.03 2.78 24.48
C GLU A 103 -8.71 3.34 25.88
N GLN A 104 -8.04 2.57 26.73
CA GLN A 104 -7.60 3.02 28.06
C GLN A 104 -6.50 4.08 27.96
N MET A 105 -5.59 3.97 27.00
CA MET A 105 -4.64 5.06 26.68
C MET A 105 -5.37 6.28 26.13
N SER A 106 -6.40 6.11 25.30
CA SER A 106 -7.21 7.23 24.81
C SER A 106 -7.98 7.93 25.93
N GLU A 107 -8.48 7.20 26.93
CA GLU A 107 -9.10 7.79 28.12
C GLU A 107 -8.07 8.46 29.03
N ALA A 108 -6.91 7.86 29.24
CA ALA A 108 -5.83 8.45 30.03
C ALA A 108 -5.34 9.77 29.42
N VAL A 109 -5.20 9.83 28.09
CA VAL A 109 -4.87 11.07 27.37
C VAL A 109 -5.98 12.12 27.52
N ARG A 110 -7.26 11.72 27.48
CA ARG A 110 -8.39 12.64 27.71
C ARG A 110 -8.42 13.19 29.14
N GLY A 111 -8.07 12.38 30.13
CA GLY A 111 -7.91 12.79 31.53
C GLY A 111 -6.79 13.80 31.71
N LEU A 112 -5.60 13.51 31.17
CA LEU A 112 -4.45 14.41 31.23
C LEU A 112 -4.69 15.74 30.50
N ALA A 113 -5.39 15.72 29.36
CA ALA A 113 -5.80 16.94 28.67
C ALA A 113 -6.73 17.80 29.55
N SER A 114 -7.62 17.17 30.31
CA SER A 114 -8.53 17.86 31.23
C SER A 114 -7.79 18.40 32.46
N GLU A 115 -6.78 17.70 32.96
CA GLU A 115 -5.91 18.18 34.04
C GLU A 115 -5.03 19.37 33.61
N LEU A 116 -4.50 19.37 32.39
CA LEU A 116 -3.78 20.52 31.85
C LEU A 116 -4.70 21.75 31.69
N GLN A 117 -5.94 21.54 31.25
CA GLN A 117 -6.93 22.62 31.16
C GLN A 117 -7.30 23.19 32.54
N ASN A 118 -7.41 22.33 33.56
CA ASN A 118 -7.75 22.74 34.92
C ASN A 118 -6.56 23.33 35.70
N ASN A 119 -5.33 22.89 35.43
CA ASN A 119 -4.11 23.42 36.05
C ASN A 119 -3.64 24.73 35.38
N SER A 120 -4.15 25.05 34.19
CA SER A 120 -3.91 26.35 33.53
C SER A 120 -4.66 27.53 34.20
N GLY A 121 -5.35 27.30 35.33
CA GLY A 121 -6.19 28.30 36.01
C GLY A 121 -5.87 28.54 37.50
N ALA A 122 -4.64 28.30 37.96
CA ALA A 122 -4.27 28.57 39.36
C ALA A 122 -2.87 29.19 39.51
N ALA A 123 -2.70 30.39 38.96
CA ALA A 123 -1.65 31.33 39.40
C ALA A 123 -2.14 32.79 39.29
N GLU A 124 -3.36 33.06 39.75
CA GLU A 124 -3.77 34.42 40.12
C GLU A 124 -4.29 34.41 41.55
N GLY A 125 -3.65 35.21 42.42
CA GLY A 125 -4.21 35.60 43.71
C GLY A 125 -3.55 35.02 44.96
N ALA A 126 -2.36 35.52 45.31
CA ALA A 126 -2.01 35.69 46.72
C ALA A 126 -1.79 37.20 46.96
N ALA A 127 -2.76 37.79 47.63
CA ALA A 127 -2.89 39.22 47.89
C ALA A 127 -1.87 39.74 48.92
N GLY A 128 -1.41 40.98 48.66
CA GLY A 128 -1.33 42.06 49.65
C GLY A 128 -0.22 42.04 50.69
N SER A 129 0.73 42.97 50.58
CA SER A 129 0.91 44.05 51.58
C SER A 129 2.01 45.06 51.19
N SER A 130 1.69 46.33 51.48
CA SER A 130 2.55 47.51 51.65
C SER A 130 2.70 48.47 50.46
N LEU A 131 1.78 49.45 50.45
CA LEU A 131 1.89 50.75 49.80
C LEU A 131 2.94 51.64 50.50
N SER A 132 3.76 52.33 49.71
CA SER A 132 4.53 53.51 50.12
C SER A 132 4.49 54.59 49.02
N SER A 133 4.20 55.83 49.42
CA SER A 133 4.34 57.11 48.68
C SER A 133 3.20 57.37 47.66
N PHE A 134 2.42 58.46 47.70
CA PHE A 134 2.68 59.86 48.07
C PHE A 134 1.49 60.49 48.83
#